data_AF-A0A538U4I2-F1
#
_entry.id   AF-A0A538U4I2-F1
#
_cell.length_a   1.000
_cell.length_b   1.000
_cell.length_c   1.000
_cell.angle_alpha   90.00
_cell.angle_beta   90.00
_cell.angle_gamma   90.00
#
_symmetry.space_group_name_H-M   'P 1'
#
loop_
_entity.id
_entity.type
_entity.pdbx_description
1 polymer ?
#
loop_
_entity_poly.entity_id
_entity_poly.type
_entity_poly.pdbx_seq_one_letter_code
_entity_poly.pdbx_strand_id
1 'polypeptide(L)' 'MRHSGYRARKRYIVFQVLPHTLGLGPEVWRVLARCHDLRNRGEYEGDQSGDERLLADLIHACKIVAAALSKLPAV' A
#
# COMPACT_ATOMS: atom_id res chain seq x y z
N MET A 1 8.79 0.31 6.62
CA MET A 1 8.14 0.74 7.90
C MET A 1 8.82 0.12 9.11
N ARG A 2 8.53 -1.13 9.51
CA ARG A 2 9.24 -1.76 10.66
C ARG A 2 10.75 -1.90 10.44
N HIS A 3 11.15 -2.32 9.23
CA HIS A 3 12.54 -2.34 8.80
C HIS A 3 13.24 -0.98 9.00
N SER A 4 12.52 0.12 8.77
CA SER A 4 13.02 1.49 8.88
C SER A 4 12.84 2.09 10.29
N GLY A 5 12.58 1.28 11.32
CA GLY A 5 12.38 1.73 12.70
C GLY A 5 11.02 2.37 13.02
N TYR A 6 10.13 2.55 12.04
CA TYR A 6 8.83 3.17 12.25
C TYR A 6 7.78 2.19 12.80
N ARG A 7 6.95 2.67 13.74
CA ARG A 7 5.74 1.99 14.23
C ARG A 7 4.51 2.86 14.08
N ALA A 8 3.74 2.62 13.02
CA ALA A 8 2.49 3.32 12.78
C ALA A 8 1.38 2.88 13.75
N ARG A 9 0.71 3.84 14.41
CA ARG A 9 -0.50 3.59 15.21
C ARG A 9 -1.79 3.50 14.37
N LYS A 10 -1.81 4.13 13.18
CA LYS A 10 -2.93 4.10 12.23
C LYS A 10 -2.49 3.50 10.90
N ARG A 11 -3.28 2.59 10.31
CA ARG A 11 -2.89 1.83 9.11
C ARG A 11 -2.91 2.63 7.81
N TYR A 12 -3.54 3.80 7.73
CA TYR A 12 -3.49 4.59 6.50
C TYR A 12 -2.14 5.31 6.31
N ILE A 13 -1.43 5.62 7.40
CA ILE A 13 -0.18 6.40 7.34
C ILE A 13 0.97 5.60 6.69
N VAL A 14 0.89 4.26 6.67
CA VAL A 14 1.98 3.42 6.15
C VAL A 14 2.19 3.57 4.65
N PHE A 15 1.18 4.00 3.89
CA PHE A 15 1.32 4.23 2.46
C PHE A 15 2.02 5.57 2.17
N GLN A 16 1.70 6.61 2.94
CA GLN A 16 2.23 7.97 2.71
C GLN A 16 3.74 8.08 2.97
N VAL A 17 4.34 7.14 3.71
CA VAL A 17 5.78 7.11 3.98
C VAL A 17 6.59 6.28 2.98
N LEU A 18 5.93 5.62 2.01
CA LEU A 18 6.63 4.81 1.02
C LEU A 18 7.67 5.60 0.21
N PRO A 19 7.46 6.90 -0.12
CA PRO A 19 8.50 7.73 -0.74
C PRO A 19 9.75 7.85 0.14
N HIS A 20 9.57 7.99 1.45
CA HIS A 20 10.69 8.20 2.39
C HIS A 20 11.38 6.90 2.81
N THR A 21 10.70 5.75 2.71
CA THR A 21 11.23 4.47 3.19
C THR A 21 11.69 3.53 2.09
N LEU A 22 10.99 3.51 0.95
CA LEU A 22 11.29 2.63 -0.18
C LEU A 22 11.57 3.41 -1.48
N GLY A 23 11.52 4.76 -1.45
CA GLY A 23 11.67 5.58 -2.65
C GLY A 23 10.51 5.45 -3.65
N LEU A 24 9.37 4.91 -3.22
CA LEU A 24 8.23 4.65 -4.10
C LEU A 24 7.28 5.85 -4.14
N GLY A 25 7.02 6.36 -5.34
CA GLY A 25 6.26 7.58 -5.55
C GLY A 25 4.75 7.42 -5.42
N PRO A 26 4.01 8.52 -5.67
CA PRO A 26 2.56 8.57 -5.54
C PRO A 26 1.80 7.64 -6.49
N GLU A 27 2.41 7.19 -7.57
CA GLU A 27 1.88 6.16 -8.47
C GLU A 27 1.64 4.81 -7.77
N VAL A 28 2.48 4.44 -6.79
CA VAL A 28 2.33 3.18 -6.05
C VAL A 28 1.42 3.37 -4.84
N TRP A 29 1.70 4.36 -4.00
CA TRP A 29 1.05 4.42 -2.69
C TRP A 29 -0.42 4.86 -2.77
N ARG A 30 -0.81 5.63 -3.80
CA ARG A 30 -2.23 6.02 -4.00
C ARG A 30 -3.11 4.83 -4.35
N VAL A 31 -2.62 3.86 -5.14
CA VAL A 31 -3.36 2.63 -5.45
C VAL A 31 -3.62 1.84 -4.16
N LEU A 32 -2.57 1.63 -3.36
CA LEU A 32 -2.69 0.94 -2.07
C LEU A 32 -3.66 1.62 -1.11
N ALA A 33 -3.59 2.95 -1.00
CA ALA A 33 -4.51 3.73 -0.17
C ALA A 33 -5.96 3.62 -0.66
N ARG A 34 -6.20 3.72 -1.97
CA ARG A 34 -7.54 3.59 -2.57
C ARG A 34 -8.14 2.21 -2.32
N CYS A 35 -7.36 1.15 -2.51
CA CYS A 35 -7.82 -0.22 -2.26
C CYS A 35 -8.11 -0.46 -0.77
N HIS A 36 -7.31 0.11 0.13
CA HIS A 36 -7.58 0.08 1.57
C HIS A 36 -8.90 0.77 1.93
N ASP A 37 -9.17 1.95 1.37
CA ASP A 37 -10.41 2.69 1.63
C ASP A 37 -11.64 2.01 1.04
N LEU A 38 -11.50 1.35 -0.12
CA LEU A 38 -12.57 0.52 -0.70
C LEU A 38 -12.84 -0.73 0.13
N ARG A 39 -11.80 -1.44 0.59
CA ARG A 39 -11.98 -2.56 1.50
C ARG A 39 -12.69 -2.13 2.78
N ASN A 40 -12.29 -1.01 3.38
CA ASN A 40 -12.95 -0.48 4.57
C ASN A 40 -14.43 -0.19 4.29
N ARG A 41 -14.77 0.49 3.19
CA ARG A 41 -16.17 0.75 2.83
C ARG A 41 -16.95 -0.53 2.53
N GLY A 42 -16.36 -1.51 1.85
CA GLY A 42 -17.00 -2.80 1.65
C GLY A 42 -17.30 -3.54 2.95
N GLU A 43 -16.35 -3.54 3.91
CA GLU A 43 -16.53 -4.20 5.20
C GLU A 43 -17.53 -3.48 6.12
N TYR A 44 -17.60 -2.15 6.06
CA TYR A 44 -18.42 -1.36 6.99
C TYR A 44 -19.73 -0.81 6.42
N GLU A 45 -19.82 -0.64 5.10
CA GLU A 45 -20.97 -0.01 4.40
C GLU A 45 -21.62 -0.98 3.38
N GLY A 46 -21.03 -2.16 3.15
CA GLY A 46 -21.54 -3.15 2.19
C GLY A 46 -21.26 -2.82 0.72
N ASP A 47 -20.43 -1.80 0.46
CA ASP A 47 -20.09 -1.32 -0.88
C ASP A 47 -19.01 -2.20 -1.56
N GLN A 48 -19.41 -3.01 -2.54
CA GLN A 48 -18.51 -3.88 -3.30
C GLN A 48 -18.00 -3.23 -4.61
N SER A 49 -17.73 -1.93 -4.60
CA SER A 49 -17.20 -1.15 -5.73
C SER A 49 -15.73 -1.47 -6.10
N GLY A 50 -15.40 -2.74 -6.35
CA GLY A 50 -14.13 -3.18 -6.93
C GLY A 50 -14.28 -3.47 -8.43
N ASP A 51 -13.30 -3.03 -9.23
CA ASP A 51 -13.22 -3.35 -10.67
C ASP A 51 -11.91 -4.10 -10.97
N GLU A 52 -11.91 -4.93 -11.99
CA GLU A 52 -10.80 -5.78 -12.45
C GLU A 52 -9.54 -4.97 -12.76
N ARG A 53 -9.71 -3.75 -13.30
CA ARG A 53 -8.59 -2.83 -13.53
C ARG A 53 -7.92 -2.41 -12.22
N LEU A 54 -8.71 -2.09 -11.19
CA LEU A 54 -8.16 -1.72 -9.89
C LEU A 54 -7.48 -2.91 -9.21
N LEU A 55 -8.00 -4.12 -9.39
CA LEU A 55 -7.35 -5.34 -8.91
C LEU A 55 -5.99 -5.55 -9.59
N ALA A 56 -5.90 -5.36 -10.91
CA ALA A 56 -4.65 -5.46 -11.65
C ALA A 56 -3.63 -4.41 -11.17
N ASP A 57 -4.06 -3.16 -10.98
CA ASP A 57 -3.23 -2.08 -10.45
C ASP A 57 -2.73 -2.38 -9.03
N LEU A 58 -3.60 -2.94 -8.17
CA LEU A 58 -3.23 -3.36 -6.82
C LEU A 58 -2.15 -4.45 -6.83
N ILE A 59 -2.33 -5.48 -7.66
CA ILE A 59 -1.34 -6.57 -7.81
C ILE A 59 -0.01 -6.00 -8.30
N HIS A 60 -0.04 -5.09 -9.27
CA HIS A 60 1.17 -4.45 -9.79
C HIS A 60 1.88 -3.61 -8.72
N ALA A 61 1.15 -2.77 -7.98
CA ALA A 61 1.69 -1.98 -6.88
C ALA A 61 2.34 -2.87 -5.79
N CYS A 62 1.68 -3.97 -5.41
CA CYS A 62 2.22 -4.95 -4.46
C CYS A 62 3.54 -5.57 -4.95
N LYS A 63 3.66 -5.89 -6.24
CA LYS A 63 4.90 -6.42 -6.83
C LYS A 63 6.04 -5.40 -6.76
N ILE A 64 5.77 -4.12 -7.03
CA ILE A 64 6.76 -3.05 -6.91
C ILE A 64 7.25 -2.94 -5.46
N VAL A 65 6.33 -2.94 -4.48
CA VAL A 65 6.68 -2.90 -3.06
C VAL A 65 7.54 -4.10 -2.66
N ALA A 66 7.17 -5.31 -3.08
CA ALA A 66 7.93 -6.52 -2.79
C ALA A 66 9.35 -6.46 -3.38
N ALA A 67 9.50 -6.00 -4.63
CA ALA A 67 10.79 -5.84 -5.28
C ALA A 67 11.65 -4.74 -4.65
N ALA A 68 11.06 -3.69 -4.08
CA ALA A 68 11.78 -2.68 -3.33
C ALA A 68 12.25 -3.23 -1.96
N LEU A 69 11.39 -3.98 -1.27
CA LEU A 69 11.71 -4.62 0.00
C LEU A 69 12.84 -5.65 -0.13
N SER A 70 12.88 -6.43 -1.22
CA SER A 70 13.93 -7.43 -1.43
C SER A 70 15.33 -6.85 -1.64
N LYS A 71 15.44 -5.54 -1.88
CA LYS A 71 16.72 -4.81 -2.03
C LYS A 71 17.25 -4.28 -0.70
N LEU A 72 16.44 -4.33 0.37
CA LEU A 72 16.87 -3.88 1.68
C LEU A 72 17.79 -4.92 2.33
N PRO A 73 18.73 -4.49 3.18
CA PRO A 73 19.55 -5.40 3.96
C PRO A 73 18.69 -6.26 4.90
N ALA A 74 19.23 -7.38 5.37
CA ALA A 74 18.61 -8.10 6.48
C ALA A 74 18.61 -7.22 7.74
N VAL A 75 17.55 -7.32 8.55
CA VAL A 75 17.41 -6.65 9.87
C VAL A 75 17.82 -7.61 10.97
#